data_AF-A0A7T8KLX8-F1
#
_entry.id   AF-A0A7T8KLX8-F1
#
_cell.length_a   1.000
_cell.length_b   1.000
_cell.length_c   1.000
_cell.angle_alpha   90.00
_cell.angle_beta   90.00
_cell.angle_gamma   90.00
#
_symmetry.space_group_name_H-M   'P 1'
#
loop_
_entity.id
_entity.type
_entity.pdbx_description
1 polymer ?
#
loop_
_entity_poly.entity_id
_entity_poly.type
_entity_poly.pdbx_seq_one_letter_code
_entity_poly.pdbx_strand_id
1 'polypeptide(L)'
;MQSKNLIYPQLEDTERLEKLHFLVYMTNHLNKINRSLQGRGNTALQMLEAVLSFERKLTVLARDIQRETLSHFPSQRKFREAHPDINHNYLQGVTIEMQK
;
A
#
# COMPACT_ATOMS: atom_id res chain seq x y z
N MET A 1 1.62 19.88 24.51
CA MET A 1 0.54 19.86 23.52
C MET A 1 -0.70 19.30 24.20
N GLN A 2 -1.72 20.13 24.46
CA GLN A 2 -2.99 19.63 24.98
C GLN A 2 -3.67 18.86 23.84
N SER A 3 -3.74 17.53 23.96
CA SER A 3 -4.62 16.73 23.12
C SER A 3 -6.05 17.20 23.40
N LYS A 4 -6.66 17.92 22.45
CA LYS A 4 -8.12 17.96 22.40
C LYS A 4 -8.59 16.50 22.44
N ASN A 5 -9.55 16.14 23.30
CA ASN A 5 -10.13 14.78 23.40
C ASN A 5 -10.83 14.40 22.08
N LEU A 6 -10.05 14.24 21.03
CA LEU A 6 -10.46 13.85 19.70
C LEU A 6 -10.30 12.34 19.66
N ILE A 7 -11.43 11.66 19.82
CA ILE A 7 -11.54 10.24 19.58
C ILE A 7 -11.62 10.07 18.06
N TYR A 8 -10.74 9.23 17.51
CA TYR A 8 -10.74 8.86 16.10
C TYR A 8 -11.11 7.38 16.01
N PRO A 9 -12.40 7.05 15.88
CA PRO A 9 -12.85 5.66 15.83
C PRO A 9 -12.22 4.86 14.68
N GLN A 10 -11.67 5.54 13.67
CA GLN A 10 -10.96 4.93 12.56
C GLN A 10 -9.54 4.44 12.93
N LEU A 11 -8.96 4.96 14.01
CA LEU A 11 -7.64 4.57 14.53
C LEU A 11 -7.73 3.56 15.68
N GLU A 12 -8.94 3.33 16.21
CA GLU A 12 -9.21 2.39 17.30
C GLU A 12 -9.65 1.01 16.79
N ASP A 13 -10.25 0.95 15.60
CA ASP A 13 -10.69 -0.28 14.95
C ASP A 13 -9.58 -0.89 14.09
N THR A 14 -9.19 -2.13 14.39
CA THR A 14 -8.03 -2.77 13.80
C THR A 14 -8.24 -3.13 12.32
N GLU A 15 -9.48 -3.42 11.89
CA GLU A 15 -9.82 -3.60 10.46
C GLU A 15 -9.64 -2.29 9.67
N ARG A 16 -10.07 -1.16 10.22
CA ARG A 16 -9.84 0.16 9.62
C ARG A 16 -8.36 0.53 9.61
N LEU A 17 -7.63 0.15 10.65
CA LEU A 17 -6.19 0.39 10.73
C LEU A 17 -5.42 -0.40 9.66
N GLU A 18 -5.86 -1.61 9.32
CA GLU A 18 -5.30 -2.38 8.19
C GLU A 18 -5.45 -1.63 6.86
N LYS A 19 -6.64 -1.08 6.61
CA LYS A 19 -6.94 -0.28 5.41
C LYS A 19 -6.09 0.99 5.36
N LEU A 20 -5.90 1.64 6.51
CA LEU A 20 -5.04 2.82 6.61
C LEU A 20 -3.57 2.49 6.34
N HIS A 21 -3.06 1.39 6.90
CA HIS A 21 -1.71 0.90 6.61
C HIS A 21 -1.50 0.66 5.13
N PHE A 22 -2.46 0.00 4.47
CA PHE A 22 -2.43 -0.21 3.02
C PHE A 22 -2.46 1.11 2.24
N LEU A 23 -3.31 2.08 2.64
CA LEU A 23 -3.38 3.38 1.98
C LEU A 23 -2.08 4.19 2.13
N VAL A 24 -1.50 4.23 3.32
CA VAL A 24 -0.20 4.88 3.57
C VAL A 24 0.89 4.24 2.72
N TYR A 25 0.87 2.92 2.59
CA TYR A 25 1.78 2.21 1.71
C TYR A 25 1.61 2.64 0.25
N MET A 26 0.38 2.59 -0.29
CA MET A 26 0.10 2.96 -1.68
C MET A 26 0.46 4.41 -1.98
N THR A 27 0.10 5.34 -1.10
CA THR A 27 0.41 6.78 -1.27
C THR A 27 1.91 7.06 -1.24
N ASN A 28 2.69 6.35 -0.42
CA ASN A 28 4.16 6.44 -0.45
C ASN A 28 4.72 5.99 -1.82
N HIS A 29 4.21 4.88 -2.36
CA HIS A 29 4.63 4.39 -3.67
C HIS A 29 4.24 5.33 -4.82
N LEU A 30 3.03 5.88 -4.77
CA LEU A 30 2.56 6.90 -5.72
C LEU A 30 3.43 8.18 -5.65
N ASN A 31 3.80 8.61 -4.44
CA ASN A 31 4.68 9.76 -4.28
C ASN A 31 6.08 9.49 -4.87
N LYS A 32 6.62 8.27 -4.69
CA LYS A 32 7.93 7.89 -5.28
C LYS A 32 7.91 7.97 -6.80
N ILE A 33 6.91 7.38 -7.47
CA ILE A 33 6.81 7.48 -8.93
C ILE A 33 6.57 8.93 -9.37
N ASN A 34 5.68 9.66 -8.69
CA ASN A 34 5.42 11.06 -9.01
C ASN A 34 6.71 11.90 -8.97
N ARG A 35 7.54 11.72 -7.94
CA ARG A 35 8.86 12.37 -7.84
C ARG A 35 9.84 11.91 -8.91
N SER A 36 9.78 10.64 -9.32
CA SER A 36 10.63 10.12 -10.40
C SER A 36 10.22 10.65 -11.78
N LEU A 37 8.95 11.00 -11.98
CA LEU A 37 8.45 11.55 -13.23
C LEU A 37 8.59 13.08 -13.29
N GLN A 38 8.52 13.74 -12.14
CA GLN A 38 8.72 15.18 -12.04
C GLN A 38 10.21 15.55 -11.98
N GLY A 39 10.59 16.66 -12.61
CA GLY A 39 11.96 17.19 -12.57
C GLY A 39 12.50 17.55 -13.95
N ARG A 40 13.62 18.26 -13.99
CA ARG A 40 14.38 18.54 -15.22
C ARG A 40 15.53 17.53 -15.33
N GLY A 41 15.81 17.05 -16.54
CA GLY A 41 16.93 16.13 -16.80
C GLY A 41 16.55 14.65 -16.97
N ASN A 42 15.27 14.29 -16.80
CA ASN A 42 14.80 12.95 -17.17
C ASN A 42 14.53 12.87 -18.67
N THR A 43 15.07 11.84 -19.30
CA THR A 43 14.70 11.44 -20.66
C THR A 43 13.33 10.74 -20.66
N ALA A 44 12.65 10.75 -21.81
CA ALA A 44 11.41 10.00 -21.97
C ALA A 44 11.60 8.50 -21.67
N LEU A 45 12.77 7.93 -22.00
CA LEU A 45 13.11 6.54 -21.70
C LEU A 45 13.13 6.28 -20.18
N GLN A 46 13.81 7.13 -19.40
CA GLN A 46 13.87 6.98 -17.94
C GLN A 46 12.47 7.12 -17.30
N MET A 47 11.64 8.00 -17.82
CA MET A 47 10.26 8.14 -17.36
C MET A 47 9.44 6.88 -17.65
N LEU A 48 9.57 6.32 -18.86
CA LEU A 48 8.93 5.06 -19.23
C LEU A 48 9.39 3.91 -18.33
N GLU A 49 10.69 3.79 -18.07
CA GLU A 49 11.25 2.79 -17.15
C GLU A 49 10.68 2.93 -15.73
N ALA A 50 10.51 4.16 -15.23
CA ALA A 50 9.91 4.42 -13.93
C ALA A 50 8.44 3.96 -13.86
N VAL A 51 7.64 4.24 -14.90
CA VAL A 51 6.24 3.77 -15.01
C VAL A 51 6.18 2.25 -15.06
N LEU A 52 6.96 1.61 -15.95
CA LEU A 52 6.97 0.16 -16.09
C LEU A 52 7.48 -0.54 -14.82
N SER A 53 8.44 0.05 -14.10
CA SER A 53 8.90 -0.46 -12.80
C SER A 53 7.80 -0.40 -11.75
N PHE A 54 7.04 0.70 -11.71
CA PHE A 54 5.92 0.86 -10.78
C PHE A 54 4.78 -0.12 -11.07
N GLU A 55 4.41 -0.30 -12.34
CA GLU A 55 3.40 -1.28 -12.76
C GLU A 55 3.77 -2.70 -12.30
N ARG A 56 5.02 -3.12 -12.54
CA ARG A 56 5.52 -4.43 -12.07
C ARG A 56 5.44 -4.58 -10.56
N LYS A 57 5.74 -3.52 -9.79
CA LYS A 57 5.61 -3.54 -8.32
C LYS A 57 4.15 -3.69 -7.88
N LEU A 58 3.20 -3.06 -8.58
CA LEU A 58 1.77 -3.25 -8.33
C LEU A 58 1.33 -4.69 -8.63
N THR A 59 1.81 -5.29 -9.72
CA THR A 59 1.53 -6.69 -10.05
C THR A 59 2.05 -7.63 -8.95
N VAL A 60 3.25 -7.40 -8.43
CA VAL A 60 3.82 -8.20 -7.33
C VAL A 60 3.01 -8.01 -6.05
N LEU A 61 2.64 -6.77 -5.71
CA LEU A 61 1.77 -6.47 -4.57
C LEU A 61 0.44 -7.23 -4.66
N ALA A 62 -0.22 -7.16 -5.82
CA ALA A 62 -1.47 -7.85 -6.06
C ALA A 62 -1.33 -9.37 -5.82
N ARG A 63 -0.30 -10.00 -6.41
CA ARG A 63 -0.05 -11.43 -6.22
C ARG A 63 0.23 -11.80 -4.77
N ASP A 64 0.99 -10.98 -4.06
CA ASP A 64 1.33 -11.22 -2.65
C ASP A 64 0.11 -11.07 -1.71
N ILE A 65 -0.81 -10.15 -2.01
CA ILE A 65 -2.07 -10.03 -1.27
C ILE A 65 -2.96 -11.25 -1.53
N GLN A 66 -3.09 -11.68 -2.79
CA GLN A 66 -3.87 -12.86 -3.17
C GLN A 66 -3.35 -14.15 -2.53
N ARG A 67 -2.03 -14.29 -2.40
CA ARG A 67 -1.38 -15.45 -1.80
C ARG A 67 -1.21 -15.35 -0.28
N GLU A 68 -1.57 -14.21 0.30
CA GLU A 68 -1.36 -13.88 1.71
C GLU A 68 0.08 -13.96 2.22
N THR A 69 1.06 -14.08 1.32
CA THR A 69 2.49 -14.22 1.67
C THR A 69 3.06 -12.92 2.21
N LEU A 70 2.64 -11.79 1.64
CA LEU A 70 3.14 -10.44 1.95
C LEU A 70 4.67 -10.37 2.04
N SER A 71 5.38 -11.19 1.25
CA SER A 71 6.82 -11.44 1.38
C SER A 71 7.64 -10.16 1.11
N HIS A 72 7.11 -9.27 0.27
CA HIS A 72 7.73 -7.99 -0.08
C HIS A 72 7.19 -6.79 0.72
N PHE A 73 6.27 -7.01 1.68
CA PHE A 73 5.56 -5.97 2.43
C PHE A 73 5.71 -6.18 3.94
N PRO A 74 6.92 -5.99 4.51
CA PRO A 74 7.23 -6.35 5.88
C PRO A 74 6.41 -5.57 6.91
N SER A 75 6.02 -4.33 6.63
CA SER A 75 5.15 -3.55 7.51
C SER A 75 3.73 -4.13 7.60
N GLN A 76 3.14 -4.52 6.46
CA GLN A 76 1.82 -5.15 6.43
C GLN A 76 1.86 -6.52 7.09
N ARG A 77 2.93 -7.29 6.85
CA ARG A 77 3.10 -8.61 7.48
C ARG A 77 3.16 -8.50 9.00
N LYS A 78 4.01 -7.62 9.53
CA LYS A 78 4.11 -7.36 10.98
C LYS A 78 2.78 -6.93 11.59
N PHE A 79 2.00 -6.12 10.87
CA PHE A 79 0.67 -5.72 11.30
C PHE A 79 -0.27 -6.92 11.43
N ARG A 80 -0.31 -7.81 10.43
CA ARG A 80 -1.15 -9.03 10.48
C ARG A 80 -0.67 -10.01 11.55
N GLU A 81 0.65 -10.20 11.69
CA GLU A 81 1.24 -11.03 12.75
C GLU A 81 0.88 -10.53 14.16
N ALA A 82 0.79 -9.22 14.36
CA ALA A 82 0.38 -8.62 15.62
C ALA A 82 -1.14 -8.70 15.89
N HIS A 83 -1.94 -8.99 14.86
CA HIS A 83 -3.40 -9.00 14.93
C HIS A 83 -4.02 -10.18 14.14
N PRO A 84 -3.83 -11.43 14.61
CA PRO A 84 -4.25 -12.62 13.88
C PRO A 84 -5.77 -12.80 13.79
N ASP A 85 -6.53 -12.13 14.66
CA ASP A 85 -7.98 -12.29 14.78
C ASP A 85 -8.78 -11.45 13.74
N ILE A 86 -8.08 -10.67 12.91
CA ILE A 86 -8.70 -9.77 11.92
C ILE A 86 -9.02 -10.51 10.63
N ASN A 87 -10.17 -10.21 10.05
CA ASN A 87 -10.52 -10.66 8.71
C ASN A 87 -9.76 -9.87 7.63
N HIS A 88 -8.79 -10.51 6.99
CA HIS A 88 -7.95 -9.91 5.95
C HIS A 88 -8.51 -9.99 4.52
N ASN A 89 -9.75 -10.51 4.36
CA ASN A 89 -10.34 -10.75 3.03
C ASN A 89 -10.62 -9.45 2.25
N TYR A 90 -10.67 -8.30 2.93
CA TYR A 90 -10.89 -7.01 2.28
C TYR A 90 -9.83 -6.72 1.20
N LEU A 91 -8.54 -6.89 1.53
CA LEU A 91 -7.45 -6.58 0.59
C LEU A 91 -7.43 -7.53 -0.60
N GLN A 92 -7.83 -8.79 -0.41
CA GLN A 92 -7.99 -9.76 -1.49
C GLN A 92 -9.06 -9.31 -2.50
N GLY A 93 -10.20 -8.82 -2.02
CA GLY A 93 -11.28 -8.29 -2.87
C GLY A 93 -10.84 -7.10 -3.71
N VAL A 94 -10.11 -6.14 -3.11
CA VAL A 94 -9.56 -4.96 -3.82
C VAL A 94 -8.62 -5.37 -4.96
N THR A 95 -7.86 -6.45 -4.76
CA THR A 95 -6.84 -6.89 -5.71
C THR A 95 -7.42 -7.50 -6.99
N ILE A 96 -8.60 -8.13 -6.92
CA ILE A 96 -9.30 -8.69 -8.08
C ILE A 96 -9.69 -7.57 -9.06
N GLU A 97 -10.03 -6.38 -8.58
CA GLU A 97 -10.39 -5.25 -9.43
C GLU A 97 -9.17 -4.60 -10.09
N MET A 98 -8.01 -4.64 -9.45
CA MET A 98 -6.76 -4.11 -10.02
C MET A 98 -6.19 -4.95 -11.17
N GLN A 99 -6.69 -6.17 -11.37
CA GLN A 99 -6.27 -7.11 -12.41
C GLN A 99 -7.25 -7.21 -13.60
N LYS A 100 -8.38 -6.49 -13.55
CA LYS A 100 -9.34 -6.35 -14.66
C LYS A 100 -8.95 -5.17 -15.56
#